data_AF-A0A0P4UYK4-F1
#
_entry.id   AF-A0A0P4UYK4-F1
#
_cell.length_a   1.000
_cell.length_b   1.000
_cell.length_c   1.000
_cell.angle_alpha   90.00
_cell.angle_beta   90.00
_cell.angle_gamma   90.00
#
_symmetry.space_group_name_H-M   'P 1'
#
loop_
_entity.id
_entity.type
_entity.pdbx_description
1 polymer ?
#
loop_
_entity_poly.entity_id
_entity_poly.type
_entity_poly.pdbx_seq_one_letter_code
_entity_poly.pdbx_strand_id
1 'polypeptide(L)'
;MDLIAGLSIGFVGGWFLNRKKPDPSLELAYRSLLEQAQFKAGFLARTSHELRSPLNGMIGAHQLILADLCESPEEEREFIEQANQSALKMVKLLDEVINVSKAQYGTGKLDVKAVSVSDVFDNVFSMTHLLAENRNLPFQIVLPEPDLEVICDRTSLGRICKV
;
A
#
# COMPACT_ATOMS: atom_id res chain seq x y z
N MET A 1 -73.73 -37.43 -26.41
CA MET A 1 -74.48 -36.28 -26.95
C MET A 1 -74.27 -35.14 -25.97
N ASP A 2 -73.03 -34.65 -25.87
CA ASP A 2 -72.47 -33.55 -26.68
C ASP A 2 -72.98 -32.21 -26.09
N LEU A 3 -72.16 -31.21 -25.72
CA LEU A 3 -71.01 -30.69 -26.45
C LEU A 3 -70.30 -29.61 -25.55
N ILE A 4 -68.99 -29.44 -25.77
CA ILE A 4 -68.14 -28.26 -25.46
C ILE A 4 -67.50 -28.17 -24.05
N ALA A 5 -66.35 -28.84 -23.96
CA ALA A 5 -65.21 -28.41 -23.16
C ALA A 5 -64.72 -27.02 -23.61
N GLY A 6 -64.82 -26.03 -22.73
CA GLY A 6 -64.39 -24.67 -22.97
C GLY A 6 -63.82 -24.05 -21.69
N LEU A 7 -62.64 -24.53 -21.26
CA LEU A 7 -61.79 -23.77 -20.35
C LEU A 7 -60.36 -23.85 -20.87
N SER A 8 -60.06 -22.94 -21.79
CA SER A 8 -58.76 -22.78 -22.43
C SER A 8 -57.68 -22.58 -21.36
N ILE A 9 -56.82 -23.57 -21.23
CA ILE A 9 -55.54 -23.53 -20.54
C ILE A 9 -54.74 -22.38 -21.13
N GLY A 10 -54.61 -21.28 -20.39
CA GLY A 10 -53.98 -20.08 -20.91
C GLY A 10 -53.43 -19.17 -19.84
N PHE A 11 -52.84 -19.70 -18.75
CA PHE A 11 -52.28 -18.81 -17.72
C PHE A 11 -51.05 -19.31 -16.94
N VAL A 12 -50.30 -20.29 -17.46
CA VAL A 12 -49.03 -20.72 -16.80
C VAL A 12 -47.79 -20.52 -17.67
N GLY A 13 -47.92 -20.36 -19.00
CA GLY A 13 -46.77 -20.20 -19.90
C GLY A 13 -46.11 -18.81 -19.92
N GLY A 14 -46.83 -17.75 -19.53
CA GLY A 14 -46.36 -16.36 -19.64
C GLY A 14 -45.38 -15.92 -18.54
N TRP A 15 -45.37 -16.59 -17.38
CA TRP A 15 -44.53 -16.22 -16.25
C TRP A 15 -43.08 -16.71 -16.35
N PHE A 16 -42.76 -17.53 -17.36
CA PHE A 16 -41.43 -18.15 -17.50
C PHE A 16 -40.51 -17.53 -18.56
N LEU A 17 -40.97 -16.55 -19.36
CA LEU A 17 -40.20 -16.06 -20.52
C LEU A 17 -39.79 -14.58 -20.48
N ASN A 18 -39.99 -13.88 -19.37
CA ASN A 18 -39.50 -12.49 -19.23
C ASN A 18 -38.43 -12.35 -18.15
N ARG A 19 -37.37 -13.18 -18.21
CA ARG A 19 -36.12 -12.84 -17.53
C ARG A 19 -35.47 -11.70 -18.30
N LYS A 20 -35.67 -10.46 -17.82
CA LYS A 20 -34.81 -9.34 -18.23
C LYS A 20 -33.36 -9.82 -18.14
N LYS A 21 -32.62 -9.77 -19.26
CA LYS A 21 -31.19 -10.06 -19.26
C LYS A 21 -30.54 -9.16 -18.20
N PRO A 22 -29.65 -9.67 -17.34
CA PRO A 22 -29.00 -8.86 -16.33
C PRO A 22 -28.34 -7.65 -17.01
N ASP A 23 -28.57 -6.48 -16.46
CA ASP A 23 -28.02 -5.23 -16.98
C ASP A 23 -26.48 -5.32 -16.91
N PRO A 24 -25.76 -5.26 -18.05
CA PRO A 24 -24.30 -5.34 -18.06
C PRO A 24 -23.63 -4.29 -17.17
N SER A 25 -24.27 -3.13 -16.98
CA SER A 25 -23.75 -2.07 -16.12
C SER A 25 -23.83 -2.43 -14.63
N LEU A 26 -24.88 -3.14 -14.21
CA LEU A 26 -25.03 -3.63 -12.84
C LEU A 26 -23.97 -4.69 -12.54
N GLU A 27 -23.70 -5.58 -13.48
CA GLU A 27 -22.70 -6.62 -13.28
C GLU A 27 -21.27 -6.05 -13.24
N LEU A 28 -20.97 -5.06 -14.07
CA LEU A 28 -19.72 -4.30 -14.00
C LEU A 28 -19.56 -3.57 -12.66
N ALA A 29 -20.60 -2.87 -12.20
CA ALA A 29 -20.58 -2.18 -10.91
C ALA A 29 -20.39 -3.15 -9.74
N TYR A 30 -21.06 -4.31 -9.77
CA TYR A 30 -20.91 -5.35 -8.76
C TYR A 30 -19.49 -5.93 -8.71
N ARG A 31 -18.90 -6.22 -9.88
CA ARG A 31 -17.50 -6.67 -9.97
C ARG A 31 -16.53 -5.64 -9.39
N SER A 32 -16.69 -4.36 -9.75
CA SER A 32 -15.85 -3.28 -9.22
C SER A 32 -15.96 -3.16 -7.70
N LEU A 33 -17.16 -3.27 -7.14
CA LEU A 33 -17.38 -3.27 -5.68
C LEU A 33 -16.70 -4.46 -4.99
N LEU A 34 -16.80 -5.66 -5.56
CA LEU A 34 -16.13 -6.85 -5.03
C LEU A 34 -14.61 -6.70 -5.06
N GLU A 35 -14.04 -6.22 -6.16
CA GLU A 35 -12.60 -5.97 -6.27
C GLU A 35 -12.12 -4.97 -5.21
N GLN A 36 -12.85 -3.87 -5.02
CA GLN A 36 -12.53 -2.88 -3.97
C GLN A 36 -12.64 -3.46 -2.56
N ALA A 37 -13.68 -4.26 -2.29
CA ALA A 37 -13.87 -4.90 -0.99
C ALA A 37 -12.75 -5.90 -0.69
N GLN A 38 -12.38 -6.74 -1.66
CA GLN A 38 -11.27 -7.68 -1.54
C GLN A 38 -9.93 -6.96 -1.35
N PHE A 39 -9.68 -5.90 -2.12
CA PHE A 39 -8.49 -5.08 -1.94
C PHE A 39 -8.42 -4.49 -0.52
N LYS A 40 -9.50 -3.88 -0.02
CA LYS A 40 -9.53 -3.31 1.35
C LYS A 40 -9.29 -4.37 2.42
N ALA A 41 -9.95 -5.52 2.30
CA ALA A 41 -9.77 -6.62 3.25
C ALA A 41 -8.33 -7.15 3.24
N GLY A 42 -7.77 -7.41 2.05
CA GLY A 42 -6.39 -7.86 1.90
C GLY A 42 -5.36 -6.84 2.39
N PHE A 43 -5.59 -5.56 2.10
CA PHE A 43 -4.74 -4.46 2.55
C PHE A 43 -4.70 -4.36 4.09
N LEU A 44 -5.85 -4.40 4.75
CA LEU A 44 -5.94 -4.36 6.22
C LEU A 44 -5.30 -5.59 6.87
N ALA A 45 -5.55 -6.78 6.33
CA ALA A 45 -4.96 -8.01 6.82
C ALA A 45 -3.42 -7.97 6.71
N ARG A 46 -2.90 -7.62 5.53
CA ARG A 46 -1.46 -7.47 5.30
C ARG A 46 -0.84 -6.44 6.22
N THR A 47 -1.42 -5.24 6.31
CA THR A 47 -0.95 -4.19 7.21
C THR A 47 -0.87 -4.67 8.66
N SER A 48 -1.90 -5.39 9.13
CA SER A 48 -1.92 -5.95 10.48
C SER A 48 -0.80 -6.96 10.70
N HIS A 49 -0.50 -7.80 9.70
CA HIS A 49 0.61 -8.75 9.76
C HIS A 49 1.97 -8.05 9.79
N GLU A 50 2.18 -7.07 8.92
CA GLU A 50 3.44 -6.30 8.84
C GLU A 50 3.69 -5.50 10.12
N LEU A 51 2.65 -4.96 10.76
CA LEU A 51 2.77 -4.23 12.04
C LEU A 51 3.14 -5.14 13.22
N ARG A 52 2.74 -6.41 13.21
CA ARG A 52 3.05 -7.36 14.30
C ARG A 52 4.55 -7.63 14.42
N SER A 53 5.28 -7.68 13.31
CA SER A 53 6.72 -7.97 13.33
C SER A 53 7.56 -6.94 14.11
N PRO A 54 7.53 -5.63 13.78
CA PRO A 54 8.28 -4.64 14.54
C PRO A 54 7.76 -4.49 15.98
N LEU A 55 6.45 -4.63 16.21
CA LEU A 55 5.90 -4.61 17.57
C LEU A 55 6.47 -5.76 18.41
N ASN A 56 6.48 -6.99 17.86
CA ASN A 56 7.02 -8.15 18.57
C ASN A 56 8.52 -8.04 18.80
N GLY A 57 9.28 -7.48 17.86
CA GLY A 57 10.70 -7.20 18.04
C GLY A 57 10.96 -6.24 19.20
N MET A 58 10.16 -5.17 19.29
CA MET A 58 10.23 -4.22 20.39
C MET A 58 9.84 -4.84 21.73
N ILE A 59 8.75 -5.61 21.78
CA ILE A 59 8.32 -6.31 23.00
C ILE A 59 9.40 -7.30 23.46
N GLY A 60 9.98 -8.07 22.55
CA GLY A 60 11.02 -9.05 22.86
C GLY A 60 12.28 -8.39 23.45
N ALA A 61 12.77 -7.31 22.84
CA ALA A 61 13.90 -6.55 23.36
C ALA A 61 13.63 -6.01 24.78
N HIS A 62 12.46 -5.41 25.00
CA HIS A 62 12.08 -4.94 26.34
C HIS A 62 11.93 -6.09 27.35
N GLN A 63 11.42 -7.25 26.94
CA GLN A 63 11.27 -8.41 27.83
C GLN A 63 12.63 -8.94 28.32
N LEU A 64 13.67 -8.93 27.48
CA LEU A 64 15.02 -9.34 27.87
C LEU A 64 15.61 -8.38 28.92
N ILE A 65 15.42 -7.07 28.71
CA ILE A 65 15.86 -6.04 29.66
C ILE A 65 15.10 -6.15 30.99
N LEU A 66 13.77 -6.20 30.94
CA LEU A 66 12.91 -6.24 32.13
C LEU A 66 13.06 -7.54 32.95
N ALA A 67 13.55 -8.61 32.33
CA ALA A 67 13.81 -9.89 33.00
C ALA A 67 15.24 -10.01 33.55
N ASP A 68 16.03 -8.93 33.51
CA ASP A 68 17.45 -8.90 33.92
C ASP A 68 18.27 -9.99 33.21
N LEU A 69 17.95 -10.28 31.93
CA LEU A 69 18.60 -11.31 31.11
C LEU A 69 19.76 -10.78 30.26
N CYS A 70 20.16 -9.51 30.45
CA CYS A 70 21.31 -8.92 29.76
C CYS A 70 22.60 -9.24 30.54
N GLU A 71 23.65 -9.66 29.85
CA GLU A 71 24.95 -10.00 30.44
C GLU A 71 25.77 -8.76 30.80
N SER A 72 25.47 -7.61 30.18
CA SER A 72 26.20 -6.34 30.38
C SER A 72 25.34 -5.10 30.11
N PRO A 73 25.72 -3.92 30.65
CA PRO A 73 25.10 -2.64 30.29
C PRO A 73 25.19 -2.32 28.78
N GLU A 74 26.24 -2.79 28.11
CA GLU A 74 26.40 -2.64 26.67
C GLU A 74 25.33 -3.45 25.90
N GLU A 75 25.07 -4.69 26.30
CA GLU A 75 24.02 -5.52 25.69
C GLU A 75 22.61 -4.97 25.95
N GLU A 76 22.36 -4.43 27.15
CA GLU A 76 21.11 -3.73 27.46
C GLU A 76 20.89 -2.55 26.47
N ARG A 77 21.95 -1.77 26.21
CA ARG A 77 21.90 -0.67 25.25
C ARG A 77 21.62 -1.15 23.84
N GLU A 78 22.20 -2.28 23.42
CA GLU A 78 21.92 -2.88 22.11
C GLU A 78 20.43 -3.26 21.97
N PHE A 79 19.82 -3.84 23.00
CA PHE A 79 18.38 -4.14 22.98
C PHE A 79 17.51 -2.88 22.95
N ILE A 80 17.89 -1.82 23.67
CA ILE A 80 17.20 -0.51 23.59
C ILE A 80 17.29 0.05 22.17
N GLU A 81 18.45 -0.03 21.52
CA GLU A 81 18.62 0.40 20.13
C GLU A 81 17.77 -0.43 19.16
N GLN A 82 17.71 -1.75 19.33
CA GLN A 82 16.85 -2.63 18.54
C GLN A 82 15.35 -2.29 18.71
N ALA A 83 14.91 -2.00 19.93
CA ALA A 83 13.56 -1.57 20.23
C ALA A 83 13.24 -0.23 19.54
N ASN A 84 14.16 0.74 19.60
CA ASN A 84 14.00 2.04 18.94
C ASN A 84 13.96 1.89 17.41
N GLN A 85 14.83 1.07 16.82
CA GLN A 85 14.79 0.78 15.38
C GLN A 85 13.45 0.17 14.96
N SER A 86 12.90 -0.72 15.79
CA SER A 86 11.58 -1.31 15.56
C SER A 86 10.45 -0.27 15.63
N ALA A 87 10.54 0.69 16.56
CA ALA A 87 9.60 1.81 16.63
C ALA A 87 9.64 2.68 15.36
N LEU A 88 10.84 3.02 14.89
CA LEU A 88 11.03 3.81 13.66
C LEU A 88 10.50 3.07 12.42
N LYS A 89 10.67 1.74 12.34
CA LYS A 89 10.07 0.92 11.28
C LYS A 89 8.54 0.98 11.34
N MET A 90 7.96 0.91 12.54
CA MET A 90 6.52 0.98 12.72
C MET A 90 5.93 2.33 12.28
N VAL A 91 6.61 3.45 12.59
CA VAL A 91 6.22 4.79 12.10
C VAL A 91 6.18 4.82 10.57
N LYS A 92 7.19 4.29 9.89
CA LYS A 92 7.20 4.22 8.42
C LYS A 92 6.04 3.42 7.86
N LEU A 93 5.70 2.27 8.47
CA LEU A 93 4.53 1.47 8.05
C LEU A 93 3.21 2.24 8.26
N LEU A 94 3.08 2.99 9.36
CA LEU A 94 1.90 3.84 9.59
C LEU A 94 1.79 4.95 8.52
N ASP A 95 2.91 5.59 8.16
CA ASP A 95 2.95 6.58 7.09
C ASP A 95 2.54 5.98 5.75
N GLU A 96 2.98 4.76 5.43
CA GLU A 96 2.56 4.03 4.23
C GLU A 96 1.05 3.79 4.21
N VAL A 97 0.45 3.38 5.34
CA VAL A 97 -0.99 3.17 5.46
C VAL A 97 -1.76 4.47 5.22
N ILE A 98 -1.31 5.57 5.82
CA ILE A 98 -1.91 6.89 5.63
C ILE A 98 -1.81 7.32 4.16
N ASN A 99 -0.67 7.07 3.51
CA ASN A 99 -0.47 7.43 2.11
C ASN A 99 -1.39 6.63 1.17
N VAL A 100 -1.59 5.33 1.42
CA VAL A 100 -2.55 4.52 0.67
C VAL A 100 -3.98 5.04 0.86
N SER A 101 -4.35 5.41 2.09
CA SER A 101 -5.64 6.03 2.39
C SER A 101 -5.84 7.34 1.61
N LYS A 102 -4.85 8.24 1.64
CA LYS A 102 -4.89 9.51 0.89
C LYS A 102 -5.01 9.29 -0.63
N ALA A 103 -4.32 8.28 -1.17
CA ALA A 103 -4.39 7.94 -2.58
C ALA A 103 -5.78 7.44 -2.99
N GLN A 104 -6.45 6.63 -2.16
CA GLN A 104 -7.79 6.11 -2.46
C GLN A 104 -8.88 7.18 -2.48
N TYR A 105 -8.78 8.20 -1.61
CA TYR A 105 -9.78 9.27 -1.52
C TYR A 105 -9.43 10.50 -2.36
N GLY A 106 -8.31 10.49 -3.10
CA GLY A 106 -7.84 11.64 -3.88
C GLY A 106 -7.56 12.88 -3.02
N THR A 107 -7.42 12.73 -1.70
CA THR A 107 -7.22 13.83 -0.75
C THR A 107 -5.76 14.22 -0.59
N GLY A 108 -4.84 13.44 -1.17
CA GLY A 108 -3.45 13.85 -1.35
C GLY A 108 -3.38 15.00 -2.35
N LYS A 109 -3.33 16.25 -1.87
CA LYS A 109 -2.96 17.37 -2.73
C LYS A 109 -1.50 17.17 -3.14
N LEU A 110 -1.27 16.96 -4.43
CA LEU A 110 0.08 17.01 -4.99
C LEU A 110 0.58 18.44 -4.85
N ASP A 111 1.74 18.62 -4.22
CA ASP A 111 2.43 19.92 -4.15
C ASP A 111 3.25 20.09 -5.43
N VAL A 112 2.54 20.35 -6.53
CA VAL A 112 3.13 20.46 -7.86
C VAL A 112 3.84 21.80 -7.98
N LYS A 113 5.16 21.77 -8.11
CA LYS A 113 6.00 22.95 -8.30
C LYS A 113 7.15 22.63 -9.27
N ALA A 114 7.84 23.68 -9.72
CA ALA A 114 9.11 23.50 -10.43
C ALA A 114 10.12 22.86 -9.46
N VAL A 115 10.70 21.74 -9.86
CA VAL A 115 11.68 20.98 -9.10
C VAL A 115 12.93 20.82 -9.96
N SER A 116 14.07 21.30 -9.45
CA SER A 116 15.40 21.01 -10.00
C SER A 116 15.62 19.51 -10.00
N VAL A 117 15.83 18.94 -11.20
CA VAL A 117 16.10 17.52 -11.36
C VAL A 117 17.44 17.15 -10.70
N SER A 118 18.45 18.02 -10.83
CA SER A 118 19.76 17.88 -10.21
C SER A 118 19.67 17.67 -8.69
N ASP A 119 18.87 18.49 -7.99
CA ASP A 119 18.70 18.39 -6.52
C ASP A 119 18.11 17.05 -6.08
N VAL A 120 17.23 16.47 -6.91
CA VAL A 120 16.60 15.18 -6.62
C VAL A 120 17.61 14.06 -6.81
N PHE A 121 18.39 14.08 -7.89
CA PHE A 121 19.43 13.10 -8.14
C PHE A 121 20.56 13.16 -7.12
N ASP A 122 20.96 14.35 -6.67
CA ASP A 122 21.92 14.52 -5.57
C ASP A 122 21.41 13.89 -4.26
N ASN A 123 20.12 14.11 -3.95
CA ASN A 123 19.50 13.47 -2.79
C ASN A 123 19.51 11.94 -2.91
N VAL A 124 19.14 11.41 -4.09
CA VAL A 124 19.16 9.97 -4.36
C VAL A 124 20.58 9.44 -4.18
N PHE A 125 21.58 10.08 -4.79
CA PHE A 125 22.98 9.71 -4.69
C PHE A 125 23.45 9.65 -3.24
N SER A 126 23.19 10.71 -2.47
CA SER A 126 23.60 10.81 -1.06
C SER A 126 23.08 9.63 -0.21
N MET A 127 21.90 9.10 -0.52
CA MET A 127 21.30 7.99 0.21
C MET A 127 21.70 6.60 -0.29
N THR A 128 22.07 6.46 -1.56
CA THR A 128 22.29 5.16 -2.20
C THR A 128 23.75 4.81 -2.43
N HIS A 129 24.65 5.79 -2.59
CA HIS A 129 26.06 5.52 -2.88
C HIS A 129 26.71 4.66 -1.80
N LEU A 130 26.48 4.98 -0.51
CA LEU A 130 27.07 4.23 0.61
C LEU A 130 26.54 2.79 0.68
N LEU A 131 25.28 2.58 0.32
CA LEU A 131 24.68 1.23 0.26
C LEU A 131 25.28 0.38 -0.87
N ALA A 132 25.58 1.02 -2.01
CA ALA A 132 26.23 0.37 -3.14
C ALA A 132 27.70 0.05 -2.82
N GLU A 133 28.42 0.99 -2.21
CA GLU A 133 29.82 0.82 -1.77
C GLU A 133 29.96 -0.32 -0.75
N ASN A 134 29.08 -0.36 0.26
CA ASN A 134 29.03 -1.45 1.23
C ASN A 134 28.76 -2.84 0.61
N ARG A 135 28.25 -2.88 -0.62
CA ARG A 135 27.99 -4.11 -1.38
C ARG A 135 28.99 -4.32 -2.53
N ASN A 136 30.03 -3.50 -2.64
CA ASN A 136 30.99 -3.49 -3.75
C ASN A 136 30.32 -3.40 -5.14
N LEU A 137 29.22 -2.66 -5.25
CA LEU A 137 28.50 -2.45 -6.50
C LEU A 137 28.91 -1.11 -7.12
N PRO A 138 29.25 -1.07 -8.42
CA PRO A 138 29.47 0.19 -9.11
C PRO A 138 28.15 0.96 -9.20
N PHE A 139 28.16 2.20 -8.73
CA PHE A 139 27.00 3.08 -8.75
C PHE A 139 27.38 4.44 -9.34
N GLN A 140 26.73 4.81 -10.44
CA GLN A 140 26.93 6.09 -11.12
C GLN A 140 25.59 6.68 -11.48
N ILE A 141 25.45 7.98 -11.26
CA ILE A 141 24.31 8.76 -11.73
C ILE A 141 24.83 9.71 -12.80
N VAL A 142 24.23 9.64 -14.00
CA VAL A 142 24.45 10.63 -15.05
C VAL A 142 23.45 11.75 -14.85
N LEU A 143 23.95 12.91 -14.43
CA LEU A 143 23.11 14.08 -14.22
C LEU A 143 22.64 14.63 -15.58
N PRO A 144 21.37 15.03 -15.71
CA PRO A 144 20.88 15.75 -16.87
C PRO A 144 21.43 17.19 -16.89
N GLU A 145 21.01 17.99 -17.88
CA GLU A 145 21.41 19.40 -17.99
C GLU A 145 21.15 20.16 -16.66
N PRO A 146 22.10 21.03 -16.24
CA PRO A 146 22.13 21.59 -14.88
C PRO A 146 20.91 22.43 -14.51
N ASP A 147 20.18 22.94 -15.51
CA ASP A 147 19.00 23.80 -15.33
C ASP A 147 17.67 23.09 -15.69
N LEU A 148 17.68 21.74 -15.77
CA LEU A 148 16.47 21.00 -16.07
C LEU A 148 15.51 21.03 -14.87
N GLU A 149 14.41 21.76 -15.02
CA GLU A 149 13.30 21.78 -14.08
C GLU A 149 12.13 20.96 -14.61
N VAL A 150 11.50 20.20 -13.70
CA VAL A 150 10.27 19.46 -13.99
C VAL A 150 9.15 19.93 -13.06
N ILE A 151 7.96 20.12 -13.62
CA ILE A 151 6.76 20.46 -12.86
C ILE A 151 6.21 19.17 -12.25
N CYS A 152 6.45 18.96 -10.97
CA CYS A 152 6.04 17.73 -10.28
C CYS A 152 5.89 17.93 -8.77
N ASP A 153 5.34 16.92 -8.10
CA ASP A 153 5.45 16.80 -6.65
C ASP A 153 6.84 16.22 -6.28
N ARG A 154 7.65 17.02 -5.58
CA ARG A 154 9.04 16.65 -5.23
C ARG A 154 9.13 15.34 -4.46
N THR A 155 8.20 15.10 -3.55
CA THR A 155 8.18 13.89 -2.68
C THR A 155 7.92 12.64 -3.50
N SER A 156 7.02 12.76 -4.48
CA SER A 156 6.64 11.67 -5.39
C SER A 156 7.79 11.33 -6.34
N LEU A 157 8.44 12.35 -6.94
CA LEU A 157 9.59 12.16 -7.82
C LEU A 157 10.75 11.48 -7.07
N GLY A 158 11.09 11.99 -5.88
CA GLY A 158 12.15 11.39 -5.05
C GLY A 158 11.85 9.96 -4.59
N ARG A 159 10.58 9.57 -4.40
CA ARG A 159 10.19 8.19 -4.08
C ARG A 159 10.39 7.25 -5.27
N ILE A 160 10.01 7.68 -6.48
CA ILE A 160 10.11 6.86 -7.70
C ILE A 160 11.58 6.59 -8.04
N CYS A 161 12.45 7.60 -7.92
CA CYS A 161 13.88 7.45 -8.23
C CYS A 161 14.64 6.54 -7.24
N LYS A 162 14.01 6.10 -6.13
CA LYS A 162 14.62 5.23 -5.12
C LYS A 162 14.20 3.76 -5.25
N VAL A 163 13.25 3.44 -6.12
CA VAL A 163 12.79 2.07 -6.43
C VAL A 163 13.70 1.47 -7.50
#